data_AF-A0A9W8B9U9-F1
#
_entry.id   AF-A0A9W8B9U9-F1
#
_cell.length_a   1.000
_cell.length_b   1.000
_cell.length_c   1.000
_cell.angle_alpha   90.00
_cell.angle_beta   90.00
_cell.angle_gamma   90.00
#
_symmetry.space_group_name_H-M   'P 1'
#
loop_
_entity.id
_entity.type
_entity.pdbx_description
1 polymer ?
#
loop_
_entity_poly.entity_id
_entity_poly.type
_entity_poly.pdbx_seq_one_letter_code
_entity_poly.pdbx_strand_id
1 'polypeptide(L)'
;MRDTDFAPLTDHLRQKLPHCLAWHTLMALAQFPTTVNGKVNKRALADLDLNSTTHCSLVADSAILDTATALDTSSDNAFAGQEAVLRQAWAELFDVPIERIARQAHFFQLGRLDRSHSAGVQVPPAGLPTGRAHRLRAPCVGSFLLKLNPRVDANAIQDALQQTIHTAEATHDDFCWAECHTTETELSQHLAKPHTQLSLTQGPLLGALLVHLNDLPDQPRLCLVSHHIVIDLVSWRILLEDLNTLLSHQSLPPKTLSFAKWATSLDAYAATLTTACWPEQVVPTNVTALIPVGQVGTRHSIFQTLDTTITDQLVAHACPALRVTPRDAILGAYALVYCQTLGTAQVNRCMEGHGREPWSPDLDIS
;
A
#
# COMPACT_ATOMS: atom_id res chain seq x y z
N MET A 1 32.33 26.41 -15.20
CA MET A 1 31.74 25.20 -15.83
C MET A 1 30.72 25.68 -16.84
N ARG A 2 30.68 25.11 -18.05
CA ARG A 2 29.66 25.47 -19.05
C ARG A 2 28.29 25.10 -18.50
N ASP A 3 27.32 26.01 -18.58
CA ASP A 3 25.91 25.69 -18.35
C ASP A 3 25.51 24.60 -19.34
N THR A 4 25.43 23.36 -18.85
CA THR A 4 25.01 22.23 -19.67
C THR A 4 23.50 22.24 -19.70
N ASP A 5 22.92 22.48 -20.87
CA ASP A 5 21.47 22.35 -21.05
C ASP A 5 21.07 20.87 -21.04
N PHE A 6 20.27 20.48 -20.04
CA PHE A 6 19.77 19.13 -19.86
C PHE A 6 18.42 18.88 -20.53
N ALA A 7 17.78 19.89 -21.13
CA ALA A 7 16.45 19.75 -21.73
C ALA A 7 16.39 18.64 -22.80
N PRO A 8 17.35 18.51 -23.75
CA PRO A 8 17.28 17.48 -24.78
C PRO A 8 17.40 16.05 -24.23
N LEU A 9 18.25 15.85 -23.21
CA LEU A 9 18.44 14.56 -22.54
C LEU A 9 17.20 14.18 -21.74
N THR A 10 16.62 15.17 -21.06
CA THR A 10 15.38 15.02 -20.29
C THR A 10 14.23 14.54 -21.16
N ASP A 11 14.01 15.19 -22.31
CA ASP A 11 12.93 14.83 -23.23
C ASP A 11 13.15 13.44 -23.86
N HIS A 12 14.40 13.07 -24.16
CA HIS A 12 14.72 11.72 -24.63
C HIS A 12 14.41 10.63 -23.59
N LEU A 13 14.74 10.87 -22.33
CA LEU A 13 14.49 9.92 -21.24
C LEU A 13 12.99 9.81 -20.93
N ARG A 14 12.25 10.92 -20.97
CA ARG A 14 10.78 10.95 -20.80
C ARG A 14 10.04 10.11 -21.83
N GLN A 15 10.47 10.12 -23.09
CA GLN A 15 9.86 9.30 -24.13
C GLN A 15 10.06 7.79 -23.93
N LYS A 16 10.94 7.37 -23.02
CA LYS A 16 11.34 5.97 -22.85
C LYS A 16 11.08 5.39 -21.46
N LEU A 17 10.68 6.20 -20.47
CA LEU A 17 10.55 5.78 -19.08
C LEU A 17 9.20 6.21 -18.47
N PRO A 18 8.54 5.36 -17.66
CA PRO A 18 7.36 5.73 -16.88
C PRO A 18 7.61 6.90 -15.92
N HIS A 19 6.59 7.72 -15.65
CA HIS A 19 6.70 8.91 -14.79
C HIS A 19 7.14 8.59 -13.34
N CYS A 20 6.86 7.38 -12.84
CA CYS A 20 7.30 6.93 -11.51
C CYS A 20 8.82 6.64 -11.43
N LEU A 21 9.49 6.51 -12.58
CA LEU A 21 10.93 6.34 -12.73
C LEU A 21 11.64 7.64 -13.13
N ALA A 22 10.93 8.79 -13.06
CA ALA A 22 11.52 10.09 -13.31
C ALA A 22 12.55 10.44 -12.23
N TRP A 23 13.79 10.64 -12.67
CA TRP A 23 14.88 11.18 -11.86
C TRP A 23 14.50 12.59 -11.39
N HIS A 24 14.89 13.00 -10.18
CA HIS A 24 14.50 14.32 -9.64
C HIS A 24 15.59 15.38 -9.88
N THR A 25 16.84 14.94 -10.06
CA THR A 25 18.01 15.81 -10.24
C THR A 25 18.98 15.17 -11.22
N LEU A 26 19.41 15.94 -12.23
CA LEU A 26 20.54 15.59 -13.09
C LEU A 26 21.73 16.46 -12.71
N MET A 27 22.91 15.83 -12.62
CA MET A 27 24.17 16.49 -12.30
C MET A 27 25.19 16.14 -13.38
N ALA A 28 25.78 17.15 -14.01
CA ALA A 28 26.90 16.95 -14.91
C ALA A 28 28.18 16.86 -14.09
N LEU A 29 28.87 15.74 -14.21
CA LEU A 29 30.19 15.54 -13.63
C LEU A 29 31.22 15.52 -14.75
N ALA A 30 32.34 16.22 -14.56
CA ALA A 30 33.47 16.14 -15.48
C ALA A 30 34.07 14.72 -15.51
N GLN A 31 34.04 14.02 -14.37
CA GLN A 31 34.47 12.63 -14.23
C GLN A 31 33.78 11.99 -13.02
N PHE A 32 33.44 10.69 -13.10
CA PHE A 32 32.95 9.96 -11.93
C PHE A 32 34.07 9.76 -10.91
N PRO A 33 33.85 10.04 -9.62
CA PRO A 33 34.82 9.70 -8.59
C PRO A 33 34.98 8.18 -8.53
N THR A 34 36.21 7.69 -8.53
CA THR A 34 36.51 6.26 -8.47
C THR A 34 37.20 5.91 -7.15
N THR A 35 37.00 4.66 -6.72
CA THR A 35 37.78 4.02 -5.67
C THR A 35 39.16 3.66 -6.20
N VAL A 36 40.08 3.31 -5.30
CA VAL A 36 41.43 2.80 -5.65
C VAL A 36 41.39 1.58 -6.59
N ASN A 37 40.27 0.87 -6.65
CA ASN A 37 40.04 -0.29 -7.53
C ASN A 37 39.34 0.06 -8.85
N GLY A 38 39.22 1.36 -9.19
CA GLY A 38 38.60 1.82 -10.44
C GLY A 38 37.07 1.77 -10.50
N LYS A 39 36.39 1.29 -9.45
CA LYS A 39 34.91 1.30 -9.36
C LYS A 39 34.40 2.68 -8.94
N VAL A 40 33.22 3.08 -9.41
CA VAL A 40 32.56 4.35 -9.02
C VAL A 40 32.38 4.41 -7.50
N ASN A 41 32.87 5.48 -6.89
CA ASN A 41 32.76 5.75 -5.46
C ASN A 41 31.43 6.49 -5.18
N LYS A 42 30.40 5.73 -4.80
CA LYS A 42 29.07 6.26 -4.50
C LYS A 42 29.03 7.20 -3.29
N ARG A 43 29.95 7.06 -2.34
CA ARG A 43 30.01 7.92 -1.15
C ARG A 43 30.52 9.31 -1.51
N ALA A 44 31.57 9.38 -2.34
CA ALA A 44 32.06 10.64 -2.88
C ALA A 44 31.07 11.35 -3.82
N LEU A 45 30.06 10.64 -4.35
CA LEU A 45 28.95 11.25 -5.10
C LEU A 45 27.89 11.88 -4.17
N ALA A 46 27.68 11.31 -2.98
CA ALA A 46 26.72 11.81 -2.00
C ALA A 46 27.20 13.07 -1.28
N ASP A 47 28.53 13.25 -1.15
CA ASP A 47 29.17 14.40 -0.50
C ASP A 47 29.29 15.63 -1.44
N LEU A 48 28.84 15.54 -2.69
CA LEU A 48 28.79 16.68 -3.62
C LEU A 48 27.60 17.57 -3.26
N ASP A 49 27.90 18.75 -2.72
CA ASP A 49 26.93 19.72 -2.21
C ASP A 49 25.90 20.14 -3.28
N LEU A 50 24.64 19.72 -3.09
CA LEU A 50 23.48 19.96 -3.97
C LEU A 50 23.09 21.44 -4.10
N ASN A 51 23.78 22.34 -3.38
CA ASN A 51 23.50 23.77 -3.39
C ASN A 51 24.49 24.60 -4.24
N SER A 52 25.60 24.01 -4.70
CA SER A 52 26.72 24.77 -5.30
C SER A 52 27.01 24.48 -6.77
N THR A 53 26.28 23.55 -7.38
CA THR A 53 26.46 23.14 -8.78
C THR A 53 25.22 23.51 -9.60
N THR A 54 25.35 23.81 -10.89
CA THR A 54 24.20 24.11 -11.76
C THR A 54 23.27 22.88 -11.82
N HIS A 55 22.14 22.93 -11.11
CA HIS A 55 21.16 21.84 -11.06
C HIS A 55 19.99 22.13 -12.00
N CYS A 56 19.61 21.13 -12.78
CA CYS A 56 18.30 21.09 -13.41
C CYS A 56 17.43 20.14 -12.58
N SER A 57 16.49 20.70 -11.82
CA SER A 57 15.42 19.91 -11.19
C SER A 57 14.51 19.41 -12.30
N LEU A 58 14.34 18.09 -12.40
CA LEU A 58 13.49 17.49 -13.41
C LEU A 58 12.02 17.76 -13.05
N VAL A 59 11.41 18.64 -13.84
CA VAL A 59 9.99 18.99 -13.76
C VAL A 59 9.18 17.78 -14.25
N ALA A 60 8.27 17.27 -13.42
CA ALA A 60 7.14 16.49 -13.91
C ALA A 60 6.24 17.45 -14.71
N ASP A 61 6.07 17.16 -16.01
CA ASP A 61 5.25 17.88 -16.99
C ASP A 61 5.22 19.41 -16.93
N SER A 62 6.09 20.08 -17.71
CA SER A 62 5.84 21.48 -18.11
C SER A 62 4.75 21.57 -19.19
N ALA A 63 4.59 20.60 -20.08
CA ALA A 63 3.63 20.70 -21.19
C ALA A 63 2.15 20.54 -20.79
N ILE A 64 1.84 19.94 -19.63
CA ILE A 64 0.47 19.84 -19.10
C ILE A 64 0.20 20.95 -18.07
N LEU A 65 1.23 21.43 -17.35
CA LEU A 65 1.14 22.62 -16.49
C LEU A 65 1.10 23.94 -17.28
N ASP A 66 1.74 24.03 -18.45
CA ASP A 66 1.79 25.27 -19.25
C ASP A 66 0.40 25.72 -19.74
N THR A 67 -0.53 24.78 -19.94
CA THR A 67 -1.93 25.10 -20.23
C THR A 67 -2.69 25.64 -19.01
N ALA A 68 -2.23 25.32 -17.79
CA ALA A 68 -2.82 25.79 -16.53
C ALA A 68 -2.17 27.08 -16.00
N THR A 69 -0.87 27.28 -16.23
CA THR A 69 -0.12 28.51 -15.86
C THR A 69 -0.30 29.64 -16.86
N ALA A 70 -0.54 29.36 -18.15
CA ALA A 70 -0.77 30.40 -19.16
C ALA A 70 -2.06 31.21 -18.93
N LEU A 71 -3.02 30.66 -18.18
CA LEU A 71 -4.31 31.32 -17.89
C LEU A 71 -4.31 32.16 -16.61
N ASP A 72 -3.24 32.17 -15.81
CA ASP A 72 -3.16 32.88 -14.51
C ASP A 72 -2.22 34.09 -14.54
N THR A 73 -1.86 34.58 -15.74
CA THR A 73 -0.96 35.73 -15.93
C THR A 73 -1.64 37.10 -15.81
N SER A 74 -2.90 37.17 -15.35
CA SER A 74 -3.53 38.43 -14.99
C SER A 74 -3.11 38.82 -13.57
N SER A 75 -2.45 39.96 -13.44
CA SER A 75 -1.80 40.52 -12.25
C SER A 75 -2.73 40.87 -11.05
N ASP A 76 -3.90 40.25 -10.91
CA ASP A 76 -4.95 40.63 -9.96
C ASP A 76 -5.46 39.50 -9.04
N ASN A 77 -4.76 38.36 -8.93
CA ASN A 77 -5.25 37.22 -8.13
C ASN A 77 -4.16 36.59 -7.25
N ALA A 78 -3.85 37.21 -6.11
CA ALA A 78 -3.11 36.54 -5.05
C ALA A 78 -3.99 35.44 -4.42
N PHE A 79 -3.45 34.22 -4.25
CA PHE A 79 -4.10 33.15 -3.51
C PHE A 79 -4.35 33.63 -2.08
N ALA A 80 -5.63 33.76 -1.68
CA ALA A 80 -6.01 34.36 -0.41
C ALA A 80 -6.97 33.46 0.37
N GLY A 81 -6.99 33.61 1.70
CA GLY A 81 -7.90 32.88 2.58
C GLY A 81 -7.71 31.36 2.52
N GLN A 82 -8.81 30.62 2.36
CA GLN A 82 -8.83 29.15 2.34
C GLN A 82 -8.03 28.56 1.16
N GLU A 83 -7.93 29.26 0.04
CA GLU A 83 -7.16 28.78 -1.13
C GLU A 83 -5.66 28.70 -0.83
N ALA A 84 -5.11 29.67 -0.09
CA ALA A 84 -3.71 29.64 0.33
C ALA A 84 -3.43 28.49 1.30
N VAL A 85 -4.36 28.21 2.21
CA VAL A 85 -4.27 27.10 3.17
C VAL A 85 -4.31 25.75 2.45
N LEU A 86 -5.27 25.56 1.52
CA LEU A 86 -5.36 24.33 0.72
C LEU A 86 -4.13 24.12 -0.15
N ARG A 87 -3.62 25.19 -0.76
CA ARG A 87 -2.41 25.16 -1.59
C ARG A 87 -1.18 24.75 -0.77
N GLN A 88 -1.03 25.28 0.44
CA GLN A 88 0.03 24.89 1.38
C GLN A 88 -0.12 23.43 1.81
N ALA A 89 -1.32 22.98 2.16
CA ALA A 89 -1.58 21.59 2.55
C ALA A 89 -1.26 20.61 1.40
N TRP A 90 -1.57 20.97 0.14
CA TRP A 90 -1.22 20.16 -1.02
C TRP A 90 0.29 20.13 -1.28
N ALA A 91 1.00 21.24 -1.07
CA ALA A 91 2.45 21.31 -1.19
C ALA A 91 3.14 20.35 -0.21
N GLU A 92 2.69 20.37 1.05
CA GLU A 92 3.18 19.48 2.11
C GLU A 92 2.82 18.01 1.86
N LEU A 93 1.58 17.73 1.46
CA LEU A 93 1.09 16.37 1.22
C LEU A 93 1.86 15.66 0.08
N PHE A 94 2.19 16.40 -0.97
CA PHE A 94 2.82 15.85 -2.16
C PHE A 94 4.33 16.09 -2.25
N ASP A 95 4.90 16.81 -1.29
CA ASP A 95 6.31 17.23 -1.31
C ASP A 95 6.67 17.96 -2.62
N VAL A 96 5.82 18.91 -3.02
CA VAL A 96 6.00 19.74 -4.23
C VAL A 96 6.06 21.22 -3.87
N PRO A 97 6.91 22.03 -4.53
CA PRO A 97 6.97 23.47 -4.29
C PRO A 97 5.61 24.14 -4.48
N ILE A 98 5.22 25.02 -3.55
CA ILE A 98 3.91 25.65 -3.53
C ILE A 98 3.63 26.43 -4.83
N GLU A 99 4.66 27.00 -5.44
CA GLU A 99 4.61 27.75 -6.70
C GLU A 99 4.06 26.91 -7.86
N ARG A 100 4.16 25.58 -7.79
CA ARG A 100 3.71 24.65 -8.84
C ARG A 100 2.23 24.27 -8.73
N ILE A 101 1.56 24.62 -7.63
CA ILE A 101 0.15 24.30 -7.42
C ILE A 101 -0.69 25.49 -7.90
N ALA A 102 -1.07 25.46 -9.17
CA ALA A 102 -1.98 26.44 -9.77
C ALA A 102 -3.43 26.24 -9.26
N ARG A 103 -4.29 27.25 -9.39
CA ARG A 103 -5.72 27.15 -8.99
C ARG A 103 -6.48 26.08 -9.80
N GLN A 104 -5.99 25.80 -11.02
CA GLN A 104 -6.51 24.78 -11.92
C GLN A 104 -5.82 23.41 -11.74
N ALA A 105 -4.83 23.30 -10.85
CA ALA A 105 -4.05 22.09 -10.69
C ALA A 105 -4.90 20.96 -10.10
N HIS A 106 -4.64 19.75 -10.58
CA HIS A 106 -5.45 18.59 -10.24
C HIS A 106 -4.72 17.66 -9.25
N PHE A 107 -5.42 17.28 -8.18
CA PHE A 107 -4.87 16.44 -7.10
C PHE A 107 -4.18 15.16 -7.61
N PHE A 108 -4.82 14.42 -8.52
CA PHE A 108 -4.26 13.18 -9.07
C PHE A 108 -3.15 13.38 -10.11
N GLN A 109 -2.91 14.61 -10.57
CA GLN A 109 -1.75 14.95 -11.41
C GLN A 109 -0.54 15.34 -10.55
N LEU A 110 -0.78 15.92 -9.38
CA LEU A 110 0.26 16.34 -8.44
C LEU A 110 0.74 15.19 -7.53
N GLY A 111 -0.14 14.24 -7.23
CA GLY A 111 0.14 13.15 -6.29
C GLY A 111 0.78 11.91 -6.90
N ARG A 112 1.75 11.33 -6.18
CA ARG A 112 2.08 9.91 -6.32
C ARG A 112 0.87 9.10 -5.86
N LEU A 113 0.34 8.26 -6.75
CA LEU A 113 -0.92 7.51 -6.62
C LEU A 113 -1.02 6.49 -5.46
N ASP A 114 -0.12 6.50 -4.46
CA ASP A 114 -0.10 5.52 -3.37
C ASP A 114 0.39 6.07 -2.01
N ARG A 115 -0.16 7.22 -1.58
CA ARG A 115 -0.18 7.53 -0.14
C ARG A 115 -1.61 7.82 0.29
N SER A 116 -2.28 6.76 0.76
CA SER A 116 -3.28 6.79 1.85
C SER A 116 -4.52 7.70 1.74
N HIS A 117 -4.97 8.12 0.55
CA HIS A 117 -6.14 9.01 0.46
C HIS A 117 -7.22 8.44 -0.45
N SER A 118 -7.85 7.35 0.00
CA SER A 118 -9.25 7.08 -0.33
C SER A 118 -10.10 7.40 0.90
N ALA A 119 -10.30 8.69 1.17
CA ALA A 119 -11.29 9.15 2.15
C ALA A 119 -12.70 8.90 1.57
N GLY A 120 -13.13 7.65 1.60
CA GLY A 120 -14.54 7.29 1.48
C GLY A 120 -15.08 7.14 2.89
N VAL A 121 -15.98 8.02 3.31
CA VAL A 121 -16.76 7.82 4.53
C VAL A 121 -17.56 6.53 4.35
N GLN A 122 -17.17 5.46 5.04
CA GLN A 122 -17.95 4.24 5.15
C GLN A 122 -18.18 3.93 6.62
N VAL A 123 -19.45 3.85 6.98
CA VAL A 123 -19.92 3.40 8.29
C VAL A 123 -19.81 1.87 8.32
N PRO A 124 -19.34 1.24 9.42
CA PRO A 124 -19.32 -0.21 9.56
C PRO A 124 -20.76 -0.74 9.72
N PRO A 125 -21.16 -1.85 9.06
CA PRO A 125 -22.53 -2.35 9.13
C PRO A 125 -22.98 -2.46 10.59
N ALA A 126 -24.13 -1.85 10.87
CA ALA A 126 -24.75 -1.91 12.18
C ALA A 126 -24.91 -3.37 12.63
N GLY A 127 -24.35 -3.68 13.79
CA GLY A 127 -24.53 -4.95 14.49
C GLY A 127 -23.47 -5.99 14.17
N LEU A 128 -22.51 -6.18 15.09
CA LEU A 128 -22.11 -7.54 15.39
C LEU A 128 -23.36 -8.26 15.89
N PRO A 129 -23.82 -9.36 15.26
CA PRO A 129 -24.83 -10.18 15.88
C PRO A 129 -24.23 -10.72 17.18
N THR A 130 -24.64 -10.13 18.30
CA THR A 130 -24.55 -10.76 19.62
C THR A 130 -25.35 -12.06 19.54
N GLY A 131 -24.65 -13.17 19.27
CA GLY A 131 -25.24 -14.49 19.32
C GLY A 131 -24.90 -15.37 18.12
N ARG A 132 -24.13 -16.42 18.43
CA ARG A 132 -23.78 -17.59 17.61
C ARG A 132 -22.61 -17.36 16.66
N ALA A 133 -21.45 -17.81 17.12
CA ALA A 133 -20.32 -18.24 16.30
C ALA A 133 -20.81 -19.25 15.24
N HIS A 134 -21.29 -18.73 14.11
CA HIS A 134 -21.42 -19.53 12.90
C HIS A 134 -19.99 -19.93 12.51
N ARG A 135 -19.74 -21.23 12.52
CA ARG A 135 -18.46 -21.85 12.15
C ARG A 135 -17.94 -21.19 10.86
N LEU A 136 -16.93 -20.33 10.99
CA LEU A 136 -16.11 -19.87 9.87
C LEU A 136 -15.44 -21.13 9.31
N ARG A 137 -16.01 -21.71 8.26
CA ARG A 137 -15.53 -22.95 7.63
C ARG A 137 -14.60 -22.71 6.43
N ALA A 138 -14.28 -21.46 6.12
CA ALA A 138 -13.23 -21.11 5.16
C ALA A 138 -11.94 -20.75 5.92
N PRO A 139 -10.74 -21.09 5.42
CA PRO A 139 -9.50 -20.68 6.07
C PRO A 139 -9.35 -19.16 5.96
N CYS A 140 -9.85 -18.44 6.96
CA CYS A 140 -9.67 -17.00 7.14
C CYS A 140 -8.24 -16.71 7.61
N VAL A 141 -7.27 -17.08 6.78
CA VAL A 141 -5.85 -17.04 7.13
C VAL A 141 -5.10 -16.31 6.02
N GLY A 142 -4.42 -15.22 6.39
CA GLY A 142 -3.46 -14.55 5.51
C GLY A 142 -2.08 -15.17 5.68
N SER A 143 -1.28 -15.18 4.61
CA SER A 143 0.08 -15.70 4.67
C SER A 143 1.04 -14.96 3.76
N PHE A 144 2.29 -14.78 4.20
CA PHE A 144 3.40 -14.26 3.41
C PHE A 144 4.54 -15.27 3.38
N LEU A 145 5.18 -15.39 2.23
CA LEU A 145 6.43 -16.12 2.08
C LEU A 145 7.56 -15.13 1.79
N LEU A 146 8.47 -14.99 2.75
CA LEU A 146 9.58 -14.05 2.70
C LEU A 146 10.86 -14.78 2.34
N LYS A 147 11.72 -14.14 1.54
CA LYS A 147 13.11 -14.56 1.35
C LYS A 147 13.96 -13.88 2.41
N LEU A 148 14.70 -14.65 3.18
CA LEU A 148 15.54 -14.12 4.24
C LEU A 148 16.99 -13.98 3.80
N ASN A 149 17.72 -13.10 4.49
CA ASN A 149 19.17 -13.07 4.44
C ASN A 149 19.71 -14.28 5.22
N PRO A 150 20.66 -15.06 4.67
CA PRO A 150 21.19 -16.27 5.33
C PRO A 150 21.87 -16.01 6.67
N ARG A 151 22.21 -14.75 6.97
CA ARG A 151 22.81 -14.36 8.26
C ARG A 151 21.81 -14.22 9.39
N VAL A 152 20.50 -14.22 9.09
CA VAL A 152 19.46 -14.13 10.11
C VAL A 152 19.24 -15.53 10.67
N ASP A 153 19.55 -15.72 11.95
CA ASP A 153 19.31 -16.98 12.63
C ASP A 153 17.86 -17.10 13.15
N ALA A 154 17.46 -18.33 13.48
CA ALA A 154 16.12 -18.65 13.95
C ALA A 154 15.74 -17.93 15.25
N ASN A 155 16.71 -17.75 16.17
CA ASN A 155 16.47 -17.13 17.47
C ASN A 155 16.17 -15.63 17.30
N ALA A 156 16.93 -14.93 16.45
CA ALA A 156 16.69 -13.53 16.13
C ALA A 156 15.29 -13.30 15.55
N ILE A 157 14.78 -14.24 14.76
CA ILE A 157 13.41 -14.15 14.20
C ILE A 157 12.37 -14.37 15.30
N GLN A 158 12.55 -15.37 16.16
CA GLN A 158 11.63 -15.63 17.28
C GLN A 158 11.59 -14.46 18.26
N ASP A 159 12.76 -13.91 18.61
CA ASP A 159 12.88 -12.75 19.48
C ASP A 159 12.27 -11.49 18.85
N ALA A 160 12.43 -11.32 17.54
CA ALA A 160 11.80 -10.22 16.81
C ALA A 160 10.26 -10.38 16.81
N LEU A 161 9.75 -11.57 16.48
CA LEU A 161 8.31 -11.87 16.49
C LEU A 161 7.70 -11.63 17.88
N GLN A 162 8.35 -12.10 18.94
CA GLN A 162 7.91 -11.84 20.32
C GLN A 162 7.81 -10.34 20.62
N GLN A 163 8.79 -9.55 20.18
CA GLN A 163 8.79 -8.10 20.39
C GLN A 163 7.69 -7.36 19.63
N THR A 164 7.19 -7.91 18.52
CA THR A 164 6.02 -7.36 17.82
C THR A 164 4.70 -7.58 18.57
N ILE A 165 4.68 -8.50 19.55
CA ILE A 165 3.54 -8.73 20.43
C ILE A 165 3.66 -7.74 21.61
N HIS A 166 3.00 -6.59 21.49
CA HIS A 166 3.13 -5.47 22.46
C HIS A 166 2.40 -5.70 23.80
N THR A 167 2.84 -6.70 24.55
CA THR A 167 2.52 -7.01 25.95
C THR A 167 3.82 -7.34 26.70
N ALA A 168 3.91 -6.94 27.97
CA ALA A 168 5.05 -7.24 28.83
C ALA A 168 5.18 -8.74 29.16
N GLU A 169 4.13 -9.52 28.88
CA GLU A 169 4.05 -10.96 29.14
C GLU A 169 4.22 -11.79 27.87
N ALA A 170 4.51 -11.18 26.71
CA ALA A 170 4.71 -11.92 25.47
C ALA A 170 5.83 -12.95 25.61
N THR A 171 5.58 -14.16 25.14
CA THR A 171 6.52 -15.30 25.13
C THR A 171 6.57 -15.95 23.75
N HIS A 172 7.50 -16.89 23.55
CA HIS A 172 7.54 -17.70 22.33
C HIS A 172 6.33 -18.65 22.19
N ASP A 173 5.51 -18.83 23.23
CA ASP A 173 4.28 -19.66 23.16
C ASP A 173 3.09 -18.90 22.55
N ASP A 174 3.18 -17.57 22.37
CA ASP A 174 2.10 -16.74 21.80
C ASP A 174 2.00 -16.85 20.26
N PHE A 175 2.93 -17.56 19.62
CA PHE A 175 2.89 -17.88 18.20
C PHE A 175 3.36 -19.31 17.93
N CYS A 176 2.85 -19.94 16.88
CA CYS A 176 3.37 -21.24 16.45
C CYS A 176 4.74 -21.04 15.79
N TRP A 177 5.77 -21.75 16.24
CA TRP A 177 7.05 -21.84 15.55
C TRP A 177 7.29 -23.24 15.00
N ALA A 178 7.80 -23.32 13.78
CA ALA A 178 8.28 -24.57 13.20
C ALA A 178 9.46 -24.33 12.26
N GLU A 179 10.31 -25.35 12.12
CA GLU A 179 11.37 -25.38 11.12
C GLU A 179 11.24 -26.63 10.26
N CYS A 180 11.59 -26.52 8.97
CA CYS A 180 11.74 -27.68 8.11
C CYS A 180 12.88 -27.52 7.11
N HIS A 181 13.38 -28.67 6.65
CA HIS A 181 14.33 -28.77 5.55
C HIS A 181 13.62 -29.42 4.36
N THR A 182 13.65 -28.78 3.20
CA THR A 182 12.96 -29.24 1.99
C THR A 182 13.65 -28.71 0.74
N THR A 183 13.19 -29.10 -0.45
CA THR A 183 13.57 -28.46 -1.73
C THR A 183 12.57 -27.37 -2.12
N GLU A 184 12.94 -26.44 -3.01
CA GLU A 184 12.02 -25.40 -3.52
C GLU A 184 10.79 -26.02 -4.20
N THR A 185 10.95 -27.15 -4.88
CA THR A 185 9.86 -27.87 -5.56
C THR A 185 8.82 -28.43 -4.56
N GLU A 186 9.27 -28.87 -3.39
CA GLU A 186 8.42 -29.49 -2.37
C GLU A 186 7.89 -28.50 -1.34
N LEU A 187 8.37 -27.24 -1.34
CA LEU A 187 8.00 -26.18 -0.40
C LEU A 187 6.49 -26.07 -0.18
N SER A 188 5.71 -26.10 -1.26
CA SER A 188 4.25 -25.96 -1.22
C SER A 188 3.55 -26.99 -0.32
N GLN A 189 4.12 -28.19 -0.18
CA GLN A 189 3.56 -29.26 0.65
C GLN A 189 3.69 -28.96 2.15
N HIS A 190 4.71 -28.18 2.52
CA HIS A 190 4.97 -27.80 3.91
C HIS A 190 4.17 -26.56 4.34
N LEU A 191 3.82 -25.68 3.39
CA LEU A 191 3.11 -24.43 3.69
C LEU A 191 1.70 -24.67 4.27
N ALA A 192 1.07 -25.82 4.03
CA ALA A 192 -0.25 -26.11 4.60
C ALA A 192 -0.24 -26.30 6.13
N LYS A 193 0.89 -26.73 6.71
CA LYS A 193 1.01 -27.05 8.12
C LYS A 193 0.77 -25.85 9.06
N PRO A 194 1.42 -24.69 8.89
CA PRO A 194 1.16 -23.55 9.77
C PRO A 194 -0.29 -23.03 9.69
N HIS A 195 -1.00 -23.23 8.57
CA HIS A 195 -2.40 -22.82 8.45
C HIS A 195 -3.37 -23.63 9.31
N THR A 196 -3.04 -24.89 9.66
CA THR A 196 -3.93 -25.76 10.44
C THR A 196 -3.69 -25.67 11.94
N GLN A 197 -2.64 -24.98 12.37
CA GLN A 197 -2.24 -24.88 13.78
C GLN A 197 -2.89 -23.69 14.52
N LEU A 198 -3.52 -22.77 13.80
CA LEU A 198 -4.15 -21.60 14.40
C LEU A 198 -5.50 -21.92 15.04
N SER A 199 -5.76 -21.37 16.23
CA SER A 199 -7.03 -21.55 16.95
C SER A 199 -7.61 -20.22 17.41
N LEU A 200 -8.83 -19.91 16.95
CA LEU A 200 -9.58 -18.73 17.41
C LEU A 200 -9.91 -18.74 18.91
N THR A 201 -10.00 -19.92 19.52
CA THR A 201 -10.45 -20.06 20.91
C THR A 201 -9.31 -20.33 21.89
N GLN A 202 -8.25 -20.99 21.44
CA GLN A 202 -7.13 -21.40 22.30
C GLN A 202 -5.83 -20.68 21.93
N GLY A 203 -5.80 -19.97 20.80
CA GLY A 203 -4.55 -19.48 20.23
C GLY A 203 -3.60 -20.61 19.81
N PRO A 204 -2.41 -20.24 19.31
CA PRO A 204 -2.07 -18.89 18.89
C PRO A 204 -2.76 -18.51 17.56
N LEU A 205 -2.74 -17.21 17.24
CA LEU A 205 -3.33 -16.66 16.00
C LEU A 205 -2.30 -16.28 14.94
N LEU A 206 -1.02 -16.39 15.28
CA LEU A 206 0.14 -16.19 14.43
C LEU A 206 0.96 -17.48 14.41
N GLY A 207 1.50 -17.82 13.25
CA GLY A 207 2.41 -18.91 13.03
C GLY A 207 3.55 -18.52 12.10
N ALA A 208 4.71 -19.07 12.35
CA ALA A 208 5.93 -18.86 11.59
C ALA A 208 6.57 -20.22 11.28
N LEU A 209 6.87 -20.43 10.00
CA LEU A 209 7.60 -21.60 9.51
C LEU A 209 8.88 -21.12 8.82
N LEU A 210 10.03 -21.40 9.44
CA LEU A 210 11.33 -21.20 8.81
C LEU A 210 11.67 -22.42 7.95
N VAL A 211 11.93 -22.19 6.67
CA VAL A 211 12.22 -23.23 5.69
C VAL A 211 13.65 -23.10 5.21
N HIS A 212 14.43 -24.14 5.46
CA HIS A 212 15.78 -24.30 4.96
C HIS A 212 15.72 -25.06 3.64
N LEU A 213 16.13 -24.42 2.54
CA LEU A 213 16.09 -25.01 1.21
C LEU A 213 17.40 -25.76 0.93
N ASN A 214 17.32 -27.08 0.80
CA ASN A 214 18.49 -27.94 0.58
C ASN A 214 19.20 -27.66 -0.74
N ASP A 215 18.45 -27.23 -1.76
CA ASP A 215 18.92 -26.83 -3.08
C ASP A 215 19.38 -25.36 -3.15
N LEU A 216 19.04 -24.55 -2.14
CA LEU A 216 19.37 -23.13 -2.03
C LEU A 216 19.74 -22.76 -0.58
N PRO A 217 20.87 -23.27 -0.04
CA PRO A 217 21.19 -23.17 1.38
C PRO A 217 21.36 -21.73 1.89
N ASP A 218 21.79 -20.81 1.03
CA ASP A 218 21.97 -19.40 1.36
C ASP A 218 20.68 -18.56 1.21
N GLN A 219 19.52 -19.19 1.01
CA GLN A 219 18.26 -18.49 0.79
C GLN A 219 17.11 -19.11 1.59
N PRO A 220 17.16 -19.08 2.94
CA PRO A 220 16.04 -19.55 3.74
C PRO A 220 14.76 -18.76 3.43
N ARG A 221 13.60 -19.42 3.63
CA ARG A 221 12.28 -18.79 3.51
C ARG A 221 11.62 -18.70 4.86
N LEU A 222 10.90 -17.61 5.13
CA LEU A 222 10.03 -17.50 6.29
C LEU A 222 8.58 -17.42 5.80
N CYS A 223 7.79 -18.42 6.15
CA CYS A 223 6.35 -18.36 5.96
C CYS A 223 5.71 -17.83 7.23
N LEU A 224 5.07 -16.66 7.14
CA LEU A 224 4.24 -16.11 8.20
C LEU A 224 2.79 -16.36 7.87
N VAL A 225 2.02 -16.81 8.85
CA VAL A 225 0.62 -17.19 8.71
C VAL A 225 -0.14 -16.60 9.89
N SER A 226 -1.23 -15.89 9.65
CA SER A 226 -2.00 -15.29 10.73
C SER A 226 -3.49 -15.29 10.42
N HIS A 227 -4.30 -15.48 11.46
CA HIS A 227 -5.75 -15.47 11.32
C HIS A 227 -6.21 -14.05 10.98
N HIS A 228 -7.04 -13.91 9.95
CA HIS A 228 -7.50 -12.62 9.40
C HIS A 228 -8.34 -11.78 10.39
N ILE A 229 -8.63 -12.31 11.59
CA ILE A 229 -9.31 -11.59 12.67
C ILE A 229 -8.35 -10.64 13.40
N VAL A 230 -7.05 -10.90 13.37
CA VAL A 230 -6.01 -10.08 14.01
C VAL A 230 -5.08 -9.41 13.00
N ILE A 231 -5.26 -9.67 11.70
CA ILE A 231 -4.40 -9.12 10.67
C ILE A 231 -5.19 -8.75 9.42
N ASP A 232 -4.80 -7.65 8.79
CA ASP A 232 -5.28 -7.15 7.50
C ASP A 232 -4.08 -6.72 6.64
N LEU A 233 -4.32 -6.20 5.44
CA LEU A 233 -3.24 -5.75 4.53
C LEU A 233 -2.35 -4.66 5.14
N VAL A 234 -2.90 -3.74 5.94
CA VAL A 234 -2.14 -2.66 6.58
C VAL A 234 -1.30 -3.21 7.74
N SER A 235 -1.89 -4.07 8.55
CA SER A 235 -1.27 -4.72 9.71
C SER A 235 -0.12 -5.63 9.27
N TRP A 236 -0.25 -6.31 8.12
CA TRP A 236 0.85 -7.04 7.52
C TRP A 236 2.03 -6.15 7.18
N ARG A 237 1.79 -4.97 6.59
CA ARG A 237 2.86 -4.02 6.30
C ARG A 237 3.58 -3.61 7.58
N ILE A 238 2.84 -3.21 8.62
CA ILE A 238 3.40 -2.82 9.92
C ILE A 238 4.24 -3.96 10.51
N LEU A 239 3.69 -5.18 10.57
CA LEU A 239 4.41 -6.35 11.08
C LEU A 239 5.73 -6.61 10.32
N LEU A 240 5.71 -6.50 8.99
CA LEU A 240 6.90 -6.71 8.18
C LEU A 240 7.93 -5.58 8.36
N GLU A 241 7.49 -4.33 8.52
CA GLU A 241 8.33 -3.17 8.81
C GLU A 241 9.00 -3.29 10.20
N ASP A 242 8.24 -3.71 11.20
CA ASP A 242 8.72 -3.97 12.56
C ASP A 242 9.73 -5.12 12.60
N LEU A 243 9.41 -6.24 11.93
CA LEU A 243 10.35 -7.36 11.81
C LEU A 243 11.65 -6.93 11.14
N ASN A 244 11.58 -6.16 10.05
CA ASN A 244 12.78 -5.65 9.38
C ASN A 244 13.60 -4.72 10.29
N THR A 245 12.93 -3.87 11.07
CA THR A 245 13.55 -2.94 12.04
C THR A 245 14.30 -3.71 13.12
N LEU A 246 13.63 -4.70 13.73
CA LEU A 246 14.18 -5.54 14.80
C LEU A 246 15.34 -6.42 14.32
N LEU A 247 15.19 -7.04 13.15
CA LEU A 247 16.25 -7.84 12.53
C LEU A 247 17.45 -6.99 12.07
N SER A 248 17.26 -5.67 11.94
CA SER A 248 18.33 -4.69 11.72
C SER A 248 18.93 -4.14 13.01
N HIS A 249 18.59 -4.73 14.16
CA HIS A 249 19.02 -4.33 15.51
C HIS A 249 18.62 -2.89 15.89
N GLN A 250 17.48 -2.44 15.39
CA GLN A 250 16.89 -1.15 15.76
C GLN A 250 15.70 -1.36 16.70
N SER A 251 15.43 -0.38 17.56
CA SER A 251 14.27 -0.41 18.45
C SER A 251 13.00 0.02 17.70
N LEU A 252 11.88 -0.62 18.00
CA LEU A 252 10.58 -0.20 17.50
C LEU A 252 10.19 1.19 18.00
N PRO A 253 9.41 1.96 17.22
CA PRO A 253 8.81 3.20 17.68
C PRO A 253 7.81 2.94 18.82
N PRO A 254 7.40 3.99 19.56
CA PRO A 254 6.35 3.87 20.57
C PRO A 254 5.05 3.33 19.98
N LYS A 255 4.35 2.52 20.78
CA LYS A 255 3.05 1.95 20.41
C LYS A 255 1.99 3.05 20.21
N THR A 256 1.20 2.92 19.15
CA THR A 256 0.00 3.75 18.88
C THR A 256 -1.23 3.23 19.66
N LEU A 257 -2.44 3.67 19.29
CA LEU A 257 -3.68 3.27 19.97
C LEU A 257 -3.87 1.74 19.91
N SER A 258 -4.08 1.11 21.07
CA SER A 258 -4.33 -0.33 21.08
C SER A 258 -5.68 -0.67 20.43
N PHE A 259 -5.74 -1.81 19.73
CA PHE A 259 -6.98 -2.29 19.10
C PHE A 259 -8.15 -2.38 20.10
N ALA A 260 -7.90 -2.78 21.35
CA ALA A 260 -8.91 -2.80 22.40
C ALA A 260 -9.50 -1.42 22.68
N LYS A 261 -8.65 -0.38 22.80
CA LYS A 261 -9.10 1.00 23.00
C LYS A 261 -9.83 1.53 21.75
N TRP A 262 -9.34 1.20 20.56
CA TRP A 262 -10.03 1.51 19.30
C TRP A 262 -11.42 0.89 19.25
N ALA A 263 -11.55 -0.41 19.53
CA ALA A 263 -12.83 -1.12 19.51
C ALA A 263 -13.84 -0.55 20.51
N THR A 264 -13.41 -0.21 21.74
CA THR A 264 -14.28 0.46 22.71
C THR A 264 -14.71 1.85 22.24
N SER A 265 -13.80 2.61 21.63
CA SER A 265 -14.11 3.95 21.10
C SER A 265 -15.08 3.86 19.91
N LEU A 266 -14.91 2.86 19.05
CA LEU A 266 -15.77 2.59 17.90
C LEU A 266 -17.18 2.21 18.33
N ASP A 267 -17.33 1.36 19.36
CA ASP A 267 -18.63 0.99 19.91
C ASP A 267 -19.38 2.20 20.48
N ALA A 268 -18.67 3.04 21.24
CA ALA A 268 -19.21 4.30 21.76
C ALA A 268 -19.64 5.25 20.64
N TYR A 269 -18.84 5.37 19.57
CA TYR A 269 -19.19 6.18 18.40
C TYR A 269 -20.38 5.60 17.65
N ALA A 270 -20.42 4.30 17.40
CA ALA A 270 -21.51 3.63 16.70
C ALA A 270 -22.87 3.83 17.41
N ALA A 271 -22.89 3.88 18.74
CA ALA A 271 -24.08 4.17 19.52
C ALA A 271 -24.64 5.60 19.30
N THR A 272 -23.83 6.52 18.78
CA THR A 272 -24.27 7.88 18.41
C THR A 272 -24.91 7.96 17.02
N LEU A 273 -24.69 6.94 16.19
CA LEU A 273 -25.17 6.91 14.82
C LEU A 273 -26.62 6.39 14.76
N THR A 274 -27.41 6.97 13.86
CA THR A 274 -28.76 6.49 13.56
C THR A 274 -28.79 5.81 12.20
N THR A 275 -29.84 5.05 11.90
CA THR A 275 -29.99 4.41 10.59
C THR A 275 -29.98 5.41 9.42
N ALA A 276 -30.22 6.70 9.69
CA ALA A 276 -30.17 7.77 8.69
C ALA A 276 -28.76 8.06 8.13
N CYS A 277 -27.68 7.60 8.79
CA CYS A 277 -26.33 7.74 8.25
C CYS A 277 -26.04 6.74 7.11
N TRP A 278 -26.91 5.73 6.92
CA TRP A 278 -26.77 4.74 5.88
C TRP A 278 -27.34 5.25 4.55
N PRO A 279 -26.60 5.08 3.44
CA PRO A 279 -27.17 5.36 2.13
C PRO A 279 -28.35 4.43 1.86
N GLU A 280 -29.33 4.94 1.10
CA GLU A 280 -30.46 4.13 0.65
C GLU A 280 -29.93 2.92 -0.14
N GLN A 281 -30.27 1.72 0.34
CA GLN A 281 -29.82 0.49 -0.31
C GLN A 281 -30.72 0.18 -1.50
N VAL A 282 -30.15 0.22 -2.70
CA VAL A 282 -30.82 -0.24 -3.92
C VAL A 282 -30.83 -1.77 -3.94
N VAL A 283 -32.01 -2.37 -4.10
CA VAL A 283 -32.14 -3.83 -4.25
C VAL A 283 -31.52 -4.24 -5.59
N PRO A 284 -30.47 -5.08 -5.61
CA PRO A 284 -29.85 -5.48 -6.86
C PRO A 284 -30.75 -6.41 -7.66
N THR A 285 -30.63 -6.35 -8.98
CA THR A 285 -31.17 -7.39 -9.86
C THR A 285 -30.60 -8.74 -9.47
N ASN A 286 -31.47 -9.72 -9.24
CA ASN A 286 -31.03 -11.07 -8.90
C ASN A 286 -30.41 -11.76 -10.13
N VAL A 287 -29.08 -11.88 -10.13
CA VAL A 287 -28.31 -12.56 -11.18
C VAL A 287 -27.95 -14.00 -10.85
N THR A 288 -28.43 -14.54 -9.72
CA THR A 288 -27.99 -15.86 -9.21
C THR A 288 -28.23 -16.97 -10.23
N ALA A 289 -29.31 -16.89 -11.00
CA ALA A 289 -29.62 -17.86 -12.06
C ALA A 289 -28.70 -17.74 -13.31
N LEU A 290 -27.98 -16.63 -13.46
CA LEU A 290 -27.08 -16.35 -14.58
C LEU A 290 -25.63 -16.73 -14.29
N ILE A 291 -25.31 -17.04 -13.04
CA ILE A 291 -23.95 -17.35 -12.58
C ILE A 291 -23.88 -18.83 -12.21
N PRO A 292 -22.83 -19.57 -12.61
CA PRO A 292 -22.64 -20.95 -12.17
C PRO A 292 -22.64 -21.06 -10.64
N VAL A 293 -23.38 -22.04 -10.11
CA VAL A 293 -23.40 -22.31 -8.67
C VAL A 293 -22.03 -22.85 -8.24
N GLY A 294 -21.31 -22.07 -7.43
CA GLY A 294 -20.04 -22.50 -6.84
C GLY A 294 -20.23 -23.55 -5.74
N GLN A 295 -19.22 -24.38 -5.51
CA GLN A 295 -19.16 -25.26 -4.34
C GLN A 295 -18.49 -24.54 -3.18
N VAL A 296 -19.08 -24.64 -1.98
CA VAL A 296 -18.51 -24.04 -0.76
C VAL A 296 -17.17 -24.70 -0.44
N GLY A 297 -16.13 -23.90 -0.26
CA GLY A 297 -14.78 -24.37 0.09
C GLY A 297 -13.87 -24.65 -1.11
N THR A 298 -14.38 -24.56 -2.35
CA THR A 298 -13.53 -24.61 -3.55
C THR A 298 -13.25 -23.20 -4.06
N ARG A 299 -11.99 -22.89 -4.34
CA ARG A 299 -11.56 -21.62 -4.95
C ARG A 299 -10.78 -21.94 -6.22
N HIS A 300 -11.24 -21.40 -7.34
CA HIS A 300 -10.45 -21.32 -8.57
C HIS A 300 -9.99 -19.87 -8.75
N SER A 301 -8.70 -19.65 -8.95
CA SER A 301 -8.15 -18.31 -9.17
C SER A 301 -7.55 -18.23 -10.56
N ILE A 302 -7.94 -17.21 -11.31
CA ILE A 302 -7.33 -16.86 -12.59
C ILE A 302 -6.57 -15.56 -12.34
N PHE A 303 -5.30 -15.55 -12.71
CA PHE A 303 -4.46 -14.36 -12.63
C PHE A 303 -4.22 -13.82 -14.04
N GLN A 304 -4.38 -12.52 -14.20
CA GLN A 304 -4.04 -11.82 -15.42
C GLN A 304 -3.15 -10.65 -15.07
N THR A 305 -2.01 -10.56 -15.75
CA THR A 305 -1.09 -9.44 -15.62
C THR A 305 -1.37 -8.47 -16.76
N LEU A 306 -1.64 -7.22 -16.41
CA LEU A 306 -1.63 -6.12 -17.38
C LEU A 306 -0.18 -5.71 -17.60
N ASP A 307 0.23 -5.62 -18.86
CA ASP A 307 1.60 -5.21 -19.18
C ASP A 307 1.85 -3.72 -18.85
N THR A 308 3.11 -3.33 -18.92
CA THR A 308 3.55 -1.95 -18.63
C THR A 308 2.89 -0.94 -19.55
N THR A 309 2.63 -1.29 -20.82
CA THR A 309 2.01 -0.38 -21.78
C THR A 309 0.57 -0.06 -21.38
N ILE A 310 -0.21 -1.09 -21.03
CA ILE A 310 -1.61 -0.92 -20.61
C ILE A 310 -1.69 -0.20 -19.25
N THR A 311 -0.83 -0.59 -18.30
CA THR A 311 -0.81 0.04 -16.98
C THR A 311 -0.38 1.51 -17.05
N ASP A 312 0.61 1.86 -17.87
CA ASP A 312 1.00 3.25 -18.11
C ASP A 312 -0.13 4.04 -18.76
N GLN A 313 -0.79 3.48 -19.78
CA GLN A 313 -1.94 4.14 -20.42
C GLN A 313 -3.09 4.39 -19.44
N LEU A 314 -3.39 3.43 -18.57
CA LEU A 314 -4.42 3.57 -17.56
C LEU A 314 -4.04 4.63 -16.52
N VAL A 315 -2.85 4.49 -15.92
CA VAL A 315 -2.43 5.22 -14.73
C VAL A 315 -1.95 6.63 -15.07
N ALA A 316 -1.11 6.78 -16.09
CA ALA A 316 -0.49 8.06 -16.43
C ALA A 316 -1.34 8.92 -17.38
N HIS A 317 -2.26 8.31 -18.14
CA HIS A 317 -3.04 9.04 -19.14
C HIS A 317 -4.54 9.05 -18.86
N ALA A 318 -5.18 7.88 -18.78
CA ALA A 318 -6.64 7.81 -18.65
C ALA A 318 -7.15 8.33 -17.31
N CYS A 319 -6.54 7.91 -16.19
CA CYS A 319 -6.98 8.31 -14.84
C CYS A 319 -6.90 9.84 -14.62
N PRO A 320 -5.77 10.52 -14.95
CA PRO A 320 -5.70 11.98 -14.86
C PRO A 320 -6.69 12.69 -15.79
N ALA A 321 -6.85 12.22 -17.03
CA ALA A 321 -7.75 12.84 -18.00
C ALA A 321 -9.22 12.75 -17.57
N LEU A 322 -9.61 11.62 -16.97
CA LEU A 322 -10.96 11.37 -16.47
C LEU A 322 -11.18 11.88 -15.04
N ARG A 323 -10.12 12.35 -14.36
CA ARG A 323 -10.14 12.81 -12.96
C ARG A 323 -10.62 11.75 -11.97
N VAL A 324 -10.11 10.53 -12.15
CA VAL A 324 -10.47 9.36 -11.35
C VAL A 324 -9.23 8.65 -10.85
N THR A 325 -9.37 7.83 -9.81
CA THR A 325 -8.30 6.91 -9.39
C THR A 325 -8.25 5.67 -10.30
N PRO A 326 -7.14 4.92 -10.34
CA PRO A 326 -7.09 3.61 -11.00
C PRO A 326 -8.16 2.65 -10.49
N ARG A 327 -8.48 2.70 -9.19
CA ARG A 327 -9.58 1.92 -8.59
C ARG A 327 -10.91 2.26 -9.26
N ASP A 328 -11.24 3.54 -9.39
CA ASP A 328 -12.50 4.00 -9.99
C ASP A 328 -12.57 3.61 -11.47
N ALA A 329 -11.48 3.76 -12.22
CA ALA A 329 -11.42 3.37 -13.62
C ALA A 329 -11.65 1.85 -13.81
N ILE A 330 -11.01 1.02 -12.98
CA ILE A 330 -11.21 -0.43 -12.99
C ILE A 330 -12.63 -0.80 -12.56
N LEU A 331 -13.20 -0.12 -11.57
CA LEU A 331 -14.59 -0.34 -11.13
C LEU A 331 -15.60 0.05 -12.22
N GLY A 332 -15.37 1.15 -12.92
CA GLY A 332 -16.17 1.55 -14.08
C GLY A 332 -16.13 0.51 -15.19
N ALA A 333 -14.92 0.05 -15.55
CA ALA A 333 -14.75 -1.02 -16.53
C ALA A 333 -15.43 -2.33 -16.09
N TYR A 334 -15.28 -2.72 -14.83
CA TYR A 334 -15.96 -3.88 -14.25
C TYR A 334 -17.48 -3.75 -14.36
N ALA A 335 -18.05 -2.61 -13.96
CA ALA A 335 -19.49 -2.40 -14.00
C ALA A 335 -20.02 -2.48 -15.44
N LEU A 336 -19.33 -1.86 -16.40
CA LEU A 336 -19.68 -1.92 -17.81
C LEU A 336 -19.69 -3.36 -18.34
N VAL A 337 -18.59 -4.10 -18.13
CA VAL A 337 -18.47 -5.49 -18.60
C VAL A 337 -19.50 -6.39 -17.92
N TYR A 338 -19.70 -6.23 -16.61
CA TYR A 338 -20.67 -7.02 -15.84
C TYR A 338 -22.10 -6.81 -16.36
N CYS A 339 -22.52 -5.56 -16.53
CA CYS A 339 -23.84 -5.20 -17.01
C CYS A 339 -24.08 -5.71 -18.44
N GLN A 340 -23.11 -5.55 -19.34
CA GLN A 340 -23.19 -6.08 -20.71
C GLN A 340 -23.26 -7.61 -20.74
N THR A 341 -22.44 -8.29 -19.92
CA THR A 341 -22.36 -9.75 -19.91
C THR A 341 -23.63 -10.39 -19.36
N LEU A 342 -24.20 -9.82 -18.29
CA LEU A 342 -25.37 -10.39 -17.60
C LEU A 342 -26.71 -9.77 -18.03
N GLY A 343 -26.69 -8.81 -18.95
CA GLY A 343 -27.90 -8.11 -19.41
C GLY A 343 -28.60 -7.32 -18.30
N THR A 344 -27.83 -6.75 -17.36
CA THR A 344 -28.37 -5.98 -16.23
C THR A 344 -28.07 -4.49 -16.40
N ALA A 345 -28.91 -3.63 -15.82
CA ALA A 345 -28.72 -2.18 -15.89
C ALA A 345 -27.78 -1.63 -14.79
N GLN A 346 -27.58 -2.38 -13.71
CA GLN A 346 -26.82 -1.95 -12.53
C GLN A 346 -26.13 -3.15 -11.87
N VAL A 347 -25.07 -2.88 -11.11
CA VAL A 347 -24.36 -3.88 -10.29
C VAL A 347 -24.16 -3.35 -8.89
N ASN A 348 -24.45 -4.19 -7.88
CA ASN A 348 -24.06 -3.93 -6.51
C ASN A 348 -22.81 -4.74 -6.19
N ARG A 349 -21.77 -4.05 -5.71
CA ARG A 349 -20.49 -4.66 -5.35
C ARG A 349 -20.08 -4.19 -3.96
N CYS A 350 -19.85 -5.13 -3.05
CA CYS A 350 -19.22 -4.82 -1.78
C CYS A 350 -17.74 -4.53 -2.03
N MET A 351 -17.27 -3.41 -1.47
CA MET A 351 -15.90 -2.97 -1.52
C MET A 351 -15.34 -2.96 -0.10
N GLU A 352 -14.09 -3.36 0.04
CA GLU A 352 -13.36 -3.26 1.30
C GLU A 352 -12.75 -1.86 1.42
N GLY A 353 -12.86 -1.27 2.61
CA GLY A 353 -12.12 -0.09 3.07
C GLY A 353 -11.08 -0.51 4.10
N HIS A 354 -10.21 0.41 4.51
CA HIS A 354 -9.19 0.07 5.52
C HIS A 354 -9.78 0.03 6.95
N GLY A 355 -10.93 0.67 7.20
CA GLY A 355 -11.59 0.63 8.51
C GLY A 355 -10.82 1.38 9.60
N ARG A 356 -9.98 2.33 9.18
CA ARG A 356 -9.10 3.18 10.00
C ARG A 356 -9.35 4.65 9.69
N GLU A 357 -10.62 5.02 9.57
CA GLU A 357 -11.05 6.39 9.35
C GLU A 357 -11.35 7.03 10.71
N PRO A 358 -10.55 8.01 11.18
CA PRO A 358 -10.79 8.63 12.47
C PRO A 358 -12.00 9.57 12.37
N TRP A 359 -12.95 9.45 13.29
CA TRP A 359 -14.07 10.41 13.43
C TRP A 359 -13.76 11.55 14.41
N SER A 360 -12.58 11.51 15.04
CA SER A 360 -12.08 12.53 15.97
C SER A 360 -10.56 12.69 15.79
N PRO A 361 -10.02 13.92 15.85
CA PRO A 361 -8.57 14.17 15.74
C PRO A 361 -7.73 13.56 16.87
N ASP A 362 -8.34 13.17 18.00
CA ASP A 362 -7.65 12.57 19.15
C ASP A 362 -7.34 11.06 18.97
N LEU A 363 -7.78 10.45 17.85
CA LEU A 363 -7.61 9.03 17.57
C LEU A 363 -6.44 8.80 16.60
N ASP A 364 -5.28 8.43 17.16
CA ASP A 364 -4.13 7.98 16.37
C ASP A 364 -4.23 6.47 16.07
N ILE A 365 -4.60 6.16 14.84
CA ILE A 365 -4.80 4.79 14.30
C ILE A 365 -3.79 4.41 13.22
N SER A 366 -2.71 5.20 13.14
CA SER A 366 -1.61 4.98 12.20
C SER A 366 -0.78 3.75 12.53
#